data_AF-A0A355QHZ3-F1
#
_entry.id   AF-A0A355QHZ3-F1
#
_cell.length_a   1.000
_cell.length_b   1.000
_cell.length_c   1.000
_cell.angle_alpha   90.00
_cell.angle_beta   90.00
_cell.angle_gamma   90.00
#
_symmetry.space_group_name_H-M   'P 1'
#
loop_
_entity.id
_entity.type
_entity.pdbx_description
1 polymer ?
#
loop_
_entity_poly.entity_id
_entity_poly.type
_entity_poly.pdbx_seq_one_letter_code
_entity_poly.pdbx_strand_id
1 'polypeptide(L)'
;DNLPYYHAKIAGSFAEDSPMAEWSRLWTAEEGQHSIAIRNYLLASRNCDPAQLEDERLATVTKGWSYGAPCPIEIFAYTSAQELATRISHRNAGVKADCPVAHEVMTRVAVDENHHFMFYRGVTTAML
;
A
#
# COMPACT_ATOMS: atom_id res chain seq x y z
N ASP A 1 9.05 1.25 1.29
CA ASP A 1 8.28 0.54 2.35
C ASP A 1 8.04 1.42 3.55
N ASN A 2 6.80 1.45 4.05
CA ASN A 2 6.47 2.09 5.33
C ASN A 2 5.24 1.43 6.02
N LEU A 3 4.91 0.19 5.62
CA LEU A 3 3.72 -0.54 6.05
C LEU A 3 3.49 -0.59 7.57
N PRO A 4 4.52 -0.68 8.45
CA PRO A 4 4.30 -0.67 9.90
C PRO A 4 3.51 0.54 10.40
N TYR A 5 3.74 1.74 9.83
CA TYR A 5 3.01 2.95 10.24
C TYR A 5 1.56 2.94 9.74
N TYR A 6 1.32 2.43 8.53
CA TYR A 6 -0.02 2.34 7.97
C TYR A 6 -0.85 1.29 8.72
N HIS A 7 -0.29 0.11 8.98
CA HIS A 7 -0.90 -0.91 9.80
C HIS A 7 -1.25 -0.37 11.19
N ALA A 8 -0.30 0.25 11.89
CA ALA A 8 -0.53 0.80 13.22
C ALA A 8 -1.69 1.82 13.24
N LYS A 9 -1.84 2.63 12.19
CA LYS A 9 -2.94 3.60 12.08
C LYS A 9 -4.30 2.92 11.89
N ILE A 10 -4.39 1.87 11.10
CA ILE A 10 -5.66 1.20 10.78
C ILE A 10 -6.04 0.22 11.89
N ALA A 11 -5.12 -0.67 12.30
CA ALA A 11 -5.38 -1.74 13.26
C ALA A 11 -5.79 -1.21 14.64
N GLY A 12 -5.22 -0.06 15.07
CA GLY A 12 -5.56 0.57 16.35
C GLY A 12 -6.92 1.29 16.38
N SER A 13 -7.65 1.33 15.26
CA SER A 13 -8.88 2.13 15.14
C SER A 13 -10.17 1.33 15.37
N PHE A 14 -10.11 -0.01 15.51
CA PHE A 14 -11.29 -0.88 15.58
C PHE A 14 -11.16 -1.94 16.69
N ALA A 15 -12.30 -2.47 17.15
CA ALA A 15 -12.33 -3.58 18.10
C ALA A 15 -11.71 -4.85 17.51
N GLU A 16 -11.00 -5.64 18.32
CA GLU A 16 -10.18 -6.77 17.90
C GLU A 16 -10.97 -7.91 17.21
N ASP A 17 -12.22 -8.09 17.62
CA ASP A 17 -13.18 -9.07 17.09
C ASP A 17 -14.07 -8.54 15.96
N SER A 18 -13.80 -7.33 15.47
CA SER A 18 -14.59 -6.72 14.40
C SER A 18 -14.17 -7.21 13.00
N PRO A 19 -15.09 -7.20 12.02
CA PRO A 19 -14.73 -7.43 10.60
C PRO A 19 -13.64 -6.47 10.10
N MET A 20 -13.54 -5.27 10.68
CA MET A 20 -12.50 -4.31 10.33
C MET A 20 -11.11 -4.71 10.85
N ALA A 21 -11.03 -5.39 11.99
CA ALA A 21 -9.77 -5.94 12.46
C ALA A 21 -9.31 -7.12 11.59
N GLU A 22 -10.24 -7.95 11.11
CA GLU A 22 -9.95 -9.00 10.12
C GLU A 22 -9.46 -8.40 8.80
N TRP A 23 -10.20 -7.41 8.27
CA TRP A 23 -9.80 -6.67 7.07
C TRP A 23 -8.41 -6.05 7.22
N SER A 24 -8.12 -5.40 8.36
CA SER A 24 -6.83 -4.76 8.59
C SER A 24 -5.67 -5.77 8.51
N ARG A 25 -5.85 -6.99 9.04
CA ARG A 25 -4.84 -8.06 8.94
C ARG A 25 -4.67 -8.55 7.50
N LEU A 26 -5.76 -8.77 6.78
CA LEU A 26 -5.73 -9.22 5.38
C LEU A 26 -5.06 -8.17 4.48
N TRP A 27 -5.54 -6.92 4.53
CA TRP A 27 -4.96 -5.79 3.80
C TRP A 27 -3.46 -5.65 4.10
N THR A 28 -3.06 -5.73 5.36
CA THR A 28 -1.64 -5.67 5.74
C THR A 28 -0.83 -6.81 5.13
N ALA A 29 -1.39 -8.02 5.06
CA ALA A 29 -0.70 -9.15 4.44
C ALA A 29 -0.50 -8.95 2.93
N GLU A 30 -1.53 -8.47 2.23
CA GLU A 30 -1.50 -8.19 0.79
C GLU A 30 -0.52 -7.04 0.46
N GLU A 31 -0.57 -5.93 1.20
CA GLU A 31 0.40 -4.83 1.10
C GLU A 31 1.85 -5.28 1.32
N GLY A 32 2.06 -6.20 2.25
CA GLY A 32 3.36 -6.82 2.49
C GLY A 32 3.88 -7.56 1.24
N GLN A 33 2.99 -8.22 0.49
CA GLN A 33 3.35 -8.91 -0.74
C GLN A 33 3.77 -7.93 -1.85
N HIS A 34 3.18 -6.73 -1.91
CA HIS A 34 3.57 -5.72 -2.90
C HIS A 34 5.02 -5.29 -2.71
N SER A 35 5.39 -4.95 -1.48
CA SER A 35 6.76 -4.61 -1.10
C SER A 35 7.75 -5.72 -1.47
N ILE A 36 7.42 -6.97 -1.10
CA ILE A 36 8.26 -8.14 -1.39
C ILE A 36 8.43 -8.34 -2.89
N ALA A 37 7.35 -8.25 -3.67
CA ALA A 37 7.38 -8.47 -5.11
C ALA A 37 8.24 -7.41 -5.81
N ILE A 38 8.04 -6.13 -5.50
CA ILE A 38 8.78 -5.01 -6.11
C ILE A 38 10.26 -5.10 -5.71
N ARG A 39 10.56 -5.31 -4.43
CA ARG A 39 11.94 -5.43 -3.94
C ARG A 39 12.66 -6.63 -4.58
N ASN A 40 12.01 -7.79 -4.63
CA ASN A 40 12.60 -8.98 -5.24
C ASN A 40 12.85 -8.78 -6.73
N TYR A 41 11.93 -8.12 -7.45
CA TYR A 41 12.15 -7.75 -8.84
C TYR A 41 13.39 -6.87 -8.99
N LEU A 42 13.50 -5.77 -8.23
CA LEU A 42 14.63 -4.83 -8.30
C LEU A 42 15.97 -5.52 -8.03
N LEU A 43 16.02 -6.38 -7.00
CA LEU A 43 17.24 -7.10 -6.62
C LEU A 43 17.62 -8.21 -7.60
N ALA A 44 16.66 -9.02 -8.04
CA ALA A 44 16.91 -10.13 -8.95
C ALA A 44 17.33 -9.65 -10.35
N SER A 45 16.75 -8.54 -10.81
CA SER A 45 17.07 -7.93 -12.10
C SER A 45 18.25 -6.95 -12.04
N ARG A 46 18.71 -6.59 -10.82
CA ARG A 46 19.73 -5.57 -10.57
C ARG A 46 19.39 -4.21 -11.19
N ASN A 47 18.11 -3.84 -11.16
CA ASN A 47 17.62 -2.55 -11.67
C ASN A 47 17.87 -1.37 -10.72
N CYS A 48 18.50 -1.60 -9.57
CA CYS A 48 19.00 -0.56 -8.67
C CYS A 48 20.22 -1.06 -7.90
N ASP A 49 20.94 -0.14 -7.24
CA ASP A 49 21.95 -0.49 -6.24
C ASP A 49 21.25 -1.07 -4.99
N PRO A 50 21.53 -2.31 -4.58
CA PRO A 50 20.95 -2.91 -3.39
C PRO A 50 21.27 -2.15 -2.09
N ALA A 51 22.45 -1.54 -1.99
CA ALA A 51 22.83 -0.80 -0.79
C ALA A 51 22.00 0.48 -0.67
N GLN A 52 21.92 1.24 -1.77
CA GLN A 52 21.09 2.45 -1.81
C GLN A 52 19.61 2.14 -1.56
N LEU A 53 19.08 1.04 -2.12
CA LEU A 53 17.70 0.63 -1.88
C LEU A 53 17.40 0.40 -0.40
N GLU A 54 18.31 -0.25 0.32
CA GLU A 54 18.14 -0.49 1.77
C GLU A 54 18.33 0.78 2.60
N ASP A 55 19.27 1.65 2.23
CA ASP A 55 19.47 2.94 2.89
C ASP A 55 18.21 3.82 2.76
N GLU A 56 17.62 3.91 1.56
CA GLU A 56 16.39 4.66 1.31
C GLU A 56 15.18 4.05 2.03
N ARG A 57 15.09 2.71 2.10
CA ARG A 57 14.04 2.02 2.84
C ARG A 57 14.17 2.30 4.34
N LEU A 58 15.36 2.20 4.91
CA LEU A 58 15.62 2.50 6.32
C LEU A 58 15.35 3.96 6.65
N ALA A 59 15.78 4.89 5.79
CA ALA A 59 15.51 6.30 5.94
C ALA A 59 14.00 6.61 5.92
N THR A 60 13.25 5.96 5.02
CA THR A 60 11.79 6.12 4.91
C THR A 60 11.09 5.65 6.19
N VAL A 61 11.40 4.45 6.66
CA VAL A 61 10.77 3.89 7.87
C VAL A 61 11.17 4.69 9.11
N THR A 62 12.44 5.09 9.24
CA THR A 62 12.94 5.85 10.40
C THR A 62 12.36 7.26 10.47
N LYS A 63 12.14 7.90 9.32
CA LYS A 63 11.44 9.20 9.24
C LYS A 63 10.01 9.10 9.77
N GLY A 64 9.40 7.93 9.59
CA GLY A 64 8.04 7.64 10.00
C GLY A 64 7.00 8.39 9.19
N TRP A 65 5.74 8.12 9.53
CA TRP A 65 4.60 8.77 8.92
C TRP A 65 3.49 8.93 9.96
N SER A 66 2.80 10.07 9.91
CA SER A 66 1.65 10.35 10.77
C SER A 66 0.57 11.07 9.98
N TYR A 67 -0.68 10.68 10.19
CA TYR A 67 -1.84 11.37 9.67
C TYR A 67 -2.84 11.64 10.79
N GLY A 68 -3.09 12.93 11.01
CA GLY A 68 -4.10 13.42 11.94
C GLY A 68 -5.48 13.26 11.32
N ALA A 69 -6.08 12.08 11.43
CA ALA A 69 -7.49 11.86 11.14
C ALA A 69 -8.29 11.93 12.46
N PRO A 70 -9.09 12.99 12.70
CA PRO A 70 -9.89 13.11 13.91
C PRO A 70 -11.06 12.12 14.00
N CYS A 71 -11.55 11.54 12.91
CA CYS A 71 -12.63 10.55 12.95
C CYS A 71 -12.53 9.42 11.91
N PRO A 72 -13.26 8.29 12.10
CA PRO A 72 -13.13 7.10 11.25
C PRO A 72 -13.45 7.33 9.76
N ILE A 73 -14.41 8.22 9.43
CA ILE A 73 -14.75 8.50 8.03
C ILE A 73 -13.60 9.18 7.28
N GLU A 74 -12.80 10.01 7.95
CA GLU A 74 -11.61 10.62 7.32
C GLU A 74 -10.50 9.62 7.08
N ILE A 75 -10.36 8.59 7.92
CA ILE A 75 -9.42 7.48 7.66
C ILE A 75 -9.82 6.77 6.37
N PHE A 76 -11.10 6.42 6.21
CA PHE A 76 -11.57 5.72 5.02
C PHE A 76 -11.55 6.59 3.75
N ALA A 77 -11.87 7.88 3.87
CA ALA A 77 -11.73 8.81 2.76
C ALA A 77 -10.26 8.97 2.35
N TYR A 78 -9.35 9.06 3.33
CA TYR A 78 -7.91 9.13 3.09
C TYR A 78 -7.39 7.87 2.41
N THR A 79 -7.68 6.68 2.95
CA THR A 79 -7.21 5.42 2.35
C THR A 79 -7.81 5.21 0.99
N SER A 80 -9.10 5.49 0.77
CA SER A 80 -9.72 5.45 -0.56
C SER A 80 -8.98 6.34 -1.57
N ALA A 81 -8.65 7.57 -1.21
CA ALA A 81 -7.89 8.46 -2.09
C ALA A 81 -6.46 7.94 -2.34
N GLN A 82 -5.81 7.40 -1.31
CA GLN A 82 -4.43 6.90 -1.39
C GLN A 82 -4.34 5.66 -2.29
N GLU A 83 -5.25 4.70 -2.13
CA GLU A 83 -5.35 3.45 -2.90
C GLU A 83 -5.64 3.71 -4.39
N LEU A 84 -6.46 4.73 -4.68
CA LEU A 84 -6.64 5.18 -6.05
C LEU A 84 -5.35 5.78 -6.63
N ALA A 85 -4.62 6.56 -5.82
CA ALA A 85 -3.38 7.20 -6.26
C ALA A 85 -2.27 6.17 -6.50
N THR A 86 -2.11 5.17 -5.65
CA THR A 86 -1.15 4.06 -5.80
C THR A 86 -1.50 3.17 -6.97
N ARG A 87 -2.77 2.81 -7.17
CA ARG A 87 -3.25 2.13 -8.39
C ARG A 87 -2.79 2.85 -9.66
N ILE A 88 -3.01 4.16 -9.74
CA ILE A 88 -2.62 4.97 -10.90
C ILE A 88 -1.09 4.99 -11.04
N SER A 89 -0.38 5.16 -9.93
CA SER A 89 1.09 5.22 -9.89
C SER A 89 1.72 3.91 -10.34
N HIS A 90 1.27 2.78 -9.81
CA HIS A 90 1.75 1.45 -10.18
C HIS A 90 1.47 1.13 -11.64
N ARG A 91 0.26 1.41 -12.14
CA ARG A 91 -0.07 1.24 -13.57
C ARG A 91 0.86 2.07 -14.46
N ASN A 92 1.07 3.34 -14.13
CA ASN A 92 1.91 4.24 -14.92
C ASN A 92 3.39 3.83 -14.86
N ALA A 93 3.88 3.37 -13.71
CA ALA A 93 5.23 2.84 -13.56
C ALA A 93 5.42 1.59 -14.42
N GLY A 94 4.46 0.66 -14.43
CA GLY A 94 4.49 -0.53 -15.28
C GLY A 94 4.59 -0.20 -16.76
N VAL A 95 3.79 0.75 -17.26
CA VAL A 95 3.82 1.22 -18.66
C VAL A 95 5.17 1.85 -19.02
N LYS A 96 5.80 2.58 -18.08
CA LYS A 96 7.07 3.29 -18.30
C LYS A 96 8.31 2.42 -18.11
N ALA A 97 8.19 1.23 -17.53
CA ALA A 97 9.33 0.42 -17.10
C ALA A 97 10.14 -0.21 -18.24
N ASP A 98 9.66 -0.16 -19.49
CA ASP A 98 10.28 -0.79 -20.67
C ASP A 98 10.79 -2.23 -20.42
N CYS A 99 10.05 -2.97 -19.57
CA CYS A 99 10.41 -4.30 -19.13
C CYS A 99 9.11 -5.11 -18.93
N PRO A 100 8.90 -6.21 -19.67
CA PRO A 100 7.69 -7.01 -19.55
C PRO A 100 7.46 -7.56 -18.13
N VAL A 101 8.53 -7.93 -17.42
CA VAL A 101 8.44 -8.45 -16.04
C VAL A 101 8.04 -7.33 -15.08
N ALA A 102 8.64 -6.13 -15.19
CA ALA A 102 8.20 -4.99 -14.39
C ALA A 102 6.74 -4.65 -14.66
N HIS A 103 6.36 -4.58 -15.94
CA HIS A 103 4.99 -4.29 -16.33
C HIS A 103 4.00 -5.27 -15.68
N GLU A 104 4.31 -6.58 -15.69
CA GLU A 104 3.48 -7.60 -15.05
C GLU A 104 3.42 -7.44 -13.52
N VAL A 105 4.56 -7.25 -12.85
CA VAL A 105 4.61 -7.03 -11.39
C VAL A 105 3.76 -5.81 -11.00
N MET A 106 3.97 -4.69 -11.68
CA MET A 106 3.26 -3.45 -11.38
C MET A 106 1.76 -3.54 -11.75
N THR A 107 1.40 -4.32 -12.77
CA THR A 107 -0.01 -4.57 -13.12
C THR A 107 -0.72 -5.35 -12.04
N ARG A 108 -0.10 -6.39 -11.46
CA ARG A 108 -0.68 -7.18 -10.37
C ARG A 108 -0.89 -6.35 -9.10
N VAL A 109 0.13 -5.58 -8.71
CA VAL A 109 0.01 -4.65 -7.58
C VAL A 109 -1.13 -3.67 -7.82
N ALA A 110 -1.22 -3.05 -9.01
CA ALA A 110 -2.30 -2.12 -9.34
C ALA A 110 -3.71 -2.76 -9.34
N VAL A 111 -3.83 -4.08 -9.50
CA VAL A 111 -5.11 -4.79 -9.39
C VAL A 111 -5.54 -4.90 -7.93
N ASP A 112 -4.62 -5.23 -7.02
CA ASP A 112 -4.91 -5.29 -5.58
C ASP A 112 -5.34 -3.92 -5.04
N GLU A 113 -4.59 -2.88 -5.39
CA GLU A 113 -4.88 -1.48 -5.05
C GLU A 113 -6.27 -1.05 -5.54
N ASN A 114 -6.72 -1.60 -6.68
CA ASN A 114 -8.09 -1.38 -7.15
C ASN A 114 -9.14 -2.09 -6.28
N HIS A 115 -8.87 -3.30 -5.78
CA HIS A 115 -9.76 -3.99 -4.86
C HIS A 115 -9.84 -3.25 -3.51
N HIS A 116 -8.69 -2.82 -2.98
CA HIS A 116 -8.61 -2.02 -1.75
C HIS A 116 -9.35 -0.69 -1.90
N PHE A 117 -9.13 0.03 -3.01
CA PHE A 117 -9.88 1.24 -3.35
C PHE A 117 -11.39 1.00 -3.34
N MET A 118 -11.86 -0.06 -4.01
CA MET A 118 -13.29 -0.37 -4.08
C MET A 118 -13.88 -0.67 -2.70
N PHE A 119 -13.13 -1.37 -1.84
CA PHE A 119 -13.51 -1.62 -0.45
C PHE A 119 -13.63 -0.30 0.35
N TYR A 120 -12.56 0.49 0.43
CA TYR A 120 -12.56 1.72 1.22
C TYR A 120 -13.54 2.77 0.70
N ARG A 121 -13.69 2.89 -0.62
CA ARG A 121 -14.73 3.73 -1.23
C ARG A 121 -16.12 3.26 -0.82
N GLY A 122 -16.38 1.97 -0.86
CA GLY A 122 -17.67 1.38 -0.46
C GLY A 122 -18.03 1.69 0.99
N VAL A 123 -17.07 1.48 1.90
CA VAL A 123 -17.23 1.81 3.33
C VAL A 123 -17.49 3.31 3.51
N THR A 124 -16.67 4.17 2.87
CA THR A 124 -16.84 5.63 2.94
C THR A 124 -18.23 6.05 2.46
N THR A 125 -18.71 5.51 1.34
CA THR A 125 -20.05 5.80 0.81
C THR A 125 -21.16 5.36 1.75
N ALA A 126 -21.02 4.22 2.44
CA ALA A 126 -22.02 3.75 3.40
C ALA A 126 -22.07 4.58 4.70
N MET A 127 -21.03 5.37 4.98
CA MET A 127 -20.94 6.23 6.16
C MET A 127 -21.45 7.67 5.94
N LEU A 128 -21.70 8.07 4.68
CA LEU A 128 -22.26 9.36 4.29
C LEU A 128 -23.79 9.32 4.28
#